data_AF-A0A060N5B7-F1
#
_entry.id   AF-A0A060N5B7-F1
#
_cell.length_a   1.000
_cell.length_b   1.000
_cell.length_c   1.000
_cell.angle_alpha   90.00
_cell.angle_beta   90.00
_cell.angle_gamma   90.00
#
_symmetry.space_group_name_H-M   'P 1'
#
loop_
_entity.id
_entity.type
_entity.pdbx_description
1 polymer ?
#
loop_
_entity_poly.entity_id
_entity_poly.type
_entity_poly.pdbx_seq_one_letter_code
_entity_poly.pdbx_strand_id
1 'polypeptide(L)'
;MQKVLECSSKGDKRFSAFYARIKLFGEYDSIENHYQLSKRINSFAPKTWRDIKGKKPTHIHINGKDYNLKYTVAFYELMWVKYLDENPNLVEYGKQFENFHDMFQSKNAKVCQADVIRDYVKKGREYILDNHKDFIKLMKENKK
;
A
#
# COMPACT_ATOMS: atom_id res chain seq x y z
N MET A 1 6.84 29.12 -4.43
CA MET A 1 7.46 27.78 -4.40
C MET A 1 6.36 26.77 -4.17
N GLN A 2 6.22 25.79 -5.06
CA GLN A 2 5.26 24.70 -4.92
C GLN A 2 5.64 23.82 -3.72
N LYS A 3 4.71 23.59 -2.79
CA LYS A 3 4.95 22.73 -1.63
C LYS A 3 4.81 21.26 -2.03
N VAL A 4 5.91 20.52 -1.98
CA VAL A 4 5.96 19.08 -2.30
C VAL A 4 6.20 18.28 -1.02
N LEU A 5 5.34 17.28 -0.77
CA LEU A 5 5.53 16.33 0.33
C LEU A 5 6.37 15.14 -0.13
N GLU A 6 7.57 15.01 0.43
CA GLU A 6 8.39 13.81 0.24
C GLU A 6 7.88 12.67 1.13
N CYS A 7 7.34 11.63 0.49
CA CYS A 7 6.70 10.48 1.14
C CYS A 7 7.65 9.31 1.36
N SER A 8 8.89 9.36 0.86
CA SER A 8 9.87 8.33 1.13
C SER A 8 10.37 8.34 2.58
N SER A 9 11.13 7.31 2.94
CA SER A 9 11.82 7.23 4.23
C SER A 9 12.89 8.32 4.45
N LYS A 10 13.19 9.14 3.43
CA LYS A 10 14.11 10.28 3.52
C LYS A 10 13.38 11.63 3.72
N GLY A 11 12.05 11.64 3.60
CA GLY A 11 11.20 12.79 3.92
C GLY A 11 10.39 12.56 5.19
N ASP A 12 9.08 12.82 5.11
CA ASP A 12 8.16 12.60 6.22
C ASP A 12 7.84 11.10 6.34
N LYS A 13 8.48 10.46 7.30
CA LYS A 13 8.37 9.02 7.55
C LYS A 13 6.92 8.57 7.78
N ARG A 14 6.02 9.44 8.25
CA ARG A 14 4.60 9.10 8.46
C ARG A 14 3.88 8.76 7.16
N PHE A 15 4.45 9.17 6.01
CA PHE A 15 3.96 8.89 4.67
C PHE A 15 4.79 7.83 3.92
N SER A 16 5.72 7.17 4.62
CA SER A 16 6.54 6.08 4.08
C SER A 16 5.98 4.72 4.47
N ALA A 17 5.85 3.81 3.51
CA ALA A 17 5.36 2.45 3.73
C ALA A 17 6.21 1.63 4.72
N PHE A 18 7.48 2.01 4.93
CA PHE A 18 8.36 1.38 5.93
C PHE A 18 8.00 1.72 7.38
N TYR A 19 7.25 2.81 7.60
CA TYR A 19 6.94 3.34 8.93
C TYR A 19 5.43 3.43 9.19
N ALA A 20 4.61 3.57 8.14
CA ALA A 20 3.16 3.50 8.21
C ALA A 20 2.76 2.07 8.61
N ARG A 21 2.23 1.90 9.82
CA ARG A 21 1.84 0.60 10.40
C ARG A 21 0.33 0.48 10.51
N ILE A 22 -0.19 -0.70 10.19
CA ILE A 22 -1.61 -1.03 10.26
C ILE A 22 -1.81 -2.44 10.79
N LYS A 23 -2.96 -2.68 11.43
CA LYS A 23 -3.37 -4.03 11.84
C LYS A 23 -4.14 -4.72 10.72
N LEU A 24 -3.60 -5.81 10.17
CA LEU A 24 -4.27 -6.66 9.17
C LEU A 24 -4.23 -8.12 9.61
N PHE A 25 -5.39 -8.79 9.56
CA PHE A 25 -5.50 -10.23 9.80
C PHE A 25 -4.85 -10.71 11.11
N GLY A 26 -4.92 -9.88 12.17
CA GLY A 26 -4.33 -10.16 13.47
C GLY A 26 -2.95 -9.52 13.68
N GLU A 27 -2.23 -9.20 12.61
CA GLU A 27 -0.83 -8.74 12.64
C GLU A 27 -0.72 -7.21 12.54
N TYR A 28 0.07 -6.60 13.43
CA TYR A 28 0.37 -5.16 13.40
C TYR A 28 1.79 -4.93 12.88
N ASP A 29 1.89 -4.48 11.63
CA ASP A 29 3.16 -4.29 10.94
C ASP A 29 3.06 -3.14 9.92
N SER A 30 4.21 -2.76 9.36
CA SER A 30 4.33 -1.76 8.31
C SER A 30 3.63 -2.20 7.01
N ILE A 31 3.11 -1.24 6.26
CA ILE A 31 2.52 -1.47 4.93
C ILE A 31 3.53 -2.19 4.03
N GLU A 32 4.81 -1.82 4.08
CA GLU A 32 5.86 -2.48 3.29
C GLU A 32 6.02 -3.96 3.66
N ASN A 33 6.03 -4.31 4.96
CA ASN A 33 6.12 -5.72 5.35
C ASN A 33 4.89 -6.49 4.93
N HIS A 34 3.67 -5.99 5.18
CA HIS A 34 2.44 -6.63 4.70
C HIS A 34 2.48 -6.84 3.18
N TYR A 35 2.92 -5.83 2.42
CA TYR A 35 3.03 -5.92 0.97
C TYR A 35 4.05 -6.95 0.50
N GLN A 36 5.28 -6.92 1.03
CA GLN A 36 6.33 -7.85 0.62
C GLN A 36 6.02 -9.27 1.07
N LEU A 37 5.59 -9.45 2.31
CA LEU A 37 5.26 -10.77 2.87
C LEU A 37 3.97 -11.37 2.28
N SER A 38 3.13 -10.59 1.59
CA SER A 38 2.02 -11.14 0.82
C SER A 38 2.49 -11.90 -0.44
N LYS A 39 3.65 -11.55 -1.00
CA LYS A 39 4.10 -12.12 -2.27
C LYS A 39 4.58 -13.57 -2.11
N ARG A 40 4.42 -14.37 -3.18
CA ARG A 40 4.87 -15.77 -3.23
C ARG A 40 5.61 -16.06 -4.53
N ILE A 41 6.51 -17.05 -4.50
CA ILE A 41 7.17 -17.62 -5.68
C ILE A 41 6.89 -19.11 -5.64
N ASN A 42 6.00 -19.61 -6.49
CA ASN A 42 5.49 -20.98 -6.39
C ASN A 42 4.99 -21.25 -4.96
N SER A 43 5.46 -22.32 -4.31
CA SER A 43 5.12 -22.67 -2.92
C SER A 43 5.95 -21.93 -1.85
N PHE A 44 6.89 -21.07 -2.24
CA PHE A 44 7.77 -20.37 -1.29
C PHE A 44 7.03 -19.23 -0.58
N ALA A 45 6.92 -19.35 0.75
CA ALA A 45 6.45 -18.30 1.64
C ALA A 45 7.65 -17.52 2.25
N PRO A 46 7.80 -16.22 1.95
CA PRO A 46 8.86 -15.40 2.54
C PRO A 46 8.65 -15.23 4.05
N LYS A 47 9.72 -15.30 4.83
CA LYS A 47 9.72 -15.00 6.27
C LYS A 47 10.12 -13.56 6.55
N THR A 48 10.92 -12.98 5.66
CA THR A 48 11.35 -11.59 5.73
C THR A 48 11.20 -10.91 4.36
N TRP A 49 11.08 -9.59 4.34
CA TRP A 49 11.01 -8.84 3.08
C TRP A 49 12.23 -9.06 2.18
N ARG A 50 13.39 -9.41 2.76
CA ARG A 50 14.64 -9.70 2.02
C ARG A 50 14.52 -10.95 1.15
N ASP A 51 13.65 -11.88 1.54
CA ASP A 51 13.48 -13.15 0.84
C ASP A 51 12.84 -12.96 -0.54
N ILE A 52 12.07 -11.89 -0.72
CA ILE A 52 11.28 -11.61 -1.93
C ILE A 52 11.73 -10.36 -2.68
N LYS A 53 12.40 -9.41 -2.02
CA LYS A 53 12.78 -8.15 -2.66
C LYS A 53 13.66 -8.38 -3.88
N GLY A 54 13.31 -7.73 -4.99
CA GLY A 54 14.01 -7.87 -6.28
C GLY A 54 13.64 -9.14 -7.07
N LYS A 55 12.83 -10.04 -6.50
CA LYS A 55 12.37 -11.25 -7.19
C LYS A 55 10.99 -11.04 -7.82
N LYS A 56 10.68 -11.82 -8.87
CA LYS A 56 9.39 -11.79 -9.56
C LYS A 56 8.41 -12.76 -8.87
N PRO A 57 7.39 -12.27 -8.15
CA PRO A 57 6.37 -13.14 -7.56
C PRO A 57 5.46 -13.77 -8.62
N THR A 58 4.89 -14.93 -8.30
CA THR A 58 3.90 -15.64 -9.11
C THR A 58 2.46 -15.25 -8.76
N HIS A 59 2.21 -15.03 -7.47
CA HIS A 59 0.89 -14.66 -6.93
C HIS A 59 1.09 -13.92 -5.59
N ILE A 60 0.00 -13.46 -5.00
CA ILE A 60 -0.03 -12.96 -3.61
C ILE A 60 -0.92 -13.83 -2.75
N HIS A 61 -0.52 -14.05 -1.51
CA HIS A 61 -1.24 -14.80 -0.50
C HIS A 61 -1.69 -13.83 0.58
N ILE A 62 -3.00 -13.72 0.78
CA ILE A 62 -3.62 -12.78 1.72
C ILE A 62 -4.65 -13.55 2.54
N ASN A 63 -4.49 -13.57 3.86
CA ASN A 63 -5.44 -14.18 4.80
C ASN A 63 -5.84 -15.62 4.44
N GLY A 64 -4.86 -16.48 4.16
CA GLY A 64 -5.10 -17.90 3.85
C GLY A 64 -5.53 -18.21 2.42
N LYS A 65 -5.55 -17.22 1.51
CA LYS A 65 -5.94 -17.43 0.11
C LYS A 65 -4.97 -16.83 -0.88
N ASP A 66 -4.83 -17.50 -2.02
CA ASP A 66 -4.02 -17.05 -3.13
C ASP A 66 -4.82 -16.21 -4.11
N TYR A 67 -4.22 -15.11 -4.55
CA TYR A 67 -4.78 -14.17 -5.49
C TYR A 67 -3.80 -13.93 -6.64
N ASN A 68 -4.35 -13.70 -7.83
CA ASN A 68 -3.57 -13.35 -9.00
C ASN A 68 -2.73 -12.08 -8.71
N LEU A 69 -1.50 -12.05 -9.24
CA LEU A 69 -0.57 -10.93 -9.07
C LEU A 69 -1.15 -9.57 -9.52
N LYS A 70 -2.16 -9.53 -10.40
CA LYS A 70 -2.84 -8.29 -10.80
C LYS A 70 -3.44 -7.52 -9.60
N TYR A 71 -3.74 -8.20 -8.49
CA TYR A 71 -4.34 -7.60 -7.31
C TYR A 71 -3.31 -6.97 -6.34
N THR A 72 -2.00 -6.98 -6.65
CA THR A 72 -1.00 -6.31 -5.79
C THR A 72 -1.24 -4.83 -5.64
N VAL A 73 -1.65 -4.15 -6.72
CA VAL A 73 -1.93 -2.71 -6.70
C VAL A 73 -3.11 -2.43 -5.78
N ALA A 74 -4.22 -3.15 -5.98
CA ALA A 74 -5.41 -3.05 -5.14
C ALA A 74 -5.09 -3.30 -3.66
N PHE A 75 -4.34 -4.35 -3.35
CA PHE A 75 -3.95 -4.65 -1.97
C PHE A 75 -3.11 -3.53 -1.35
N TYR A 76 -2.12 -3.03 -2.09
CA TYR A 76 -1.25 -1.95 -1.61
C TYR A 76 -2.03 -0.65 -1.34
N GLU A 77 -2.90 -0.24 -2.27
CA GLU A 77 -3.63 1.01 -2.14
C GLU A 77 -4.70 0.96 -1.05
N LEU A 78 -5.37 -0.19 -0.88
CA LEU A 78 -6.34 -0.38 0.21
C LEU A 78 -5.68 -0.38 1.60
N MET A 79 -4.42 -0.79 1.71
CA MET A 79 -3.65 -0.62 2.95
C MET A 79 -3.43 0.84 3.29
N TRP A 80 -3.13 1.67 2.29
CA TRP A 80 -3.01 3.11 2.47
C TRP A 80 -4.34 3.78 2.83
N VAL A 81 -5.45 3.36 2.22
CA VAL A 81 -6.79 3.80 2.62
C VAL A 81 -7.02 3.52 4.11
N LYS A 82 -6.76 2.28 4.56
CA LYS A 82 -6.90 1.93 5.98
C LYS A 82 -6.02 2.79 6.88
N TYR A 83 -4.76 2.98 6.52
CA TYR A 83 -3.83 3.79 7.30
C TYR A 83 -4.28 5.26 7.41
N LEU A 84 -4.74 5.84 6.31
CA LEU A 84 -5.17 7.25 6.28
C LEU A 84 -6.55 7.45 6.93
N ASP A 85 -7.46 6.47 6.85
CA ASP A 85 -8.71 6.41 7.63
C ASP A 85 -8.40 6.45 9.14
N GLU A 86 -7.35 5.74 9.59
CA GLU A 86 -6.90 5.69 10.99
C GLU A 86 -6.12 6.94 11.44
N ASN A 87 -5.68 7.78 10.50
CA ASN A 87 -4.81 8.94 10.77
C ASN A 87 -5.32 10.21 10.08
N PRO A 88 -6.52 10.72 10.42
CA PRO A 88 -7.13 11.88 9.76
C PRO A 88 -6.28 13.16 9.89
N ASN A 89 -5.51 13.31 10.97
CA ASN A 89 -4.56 14.41 11.15
C ASN A 89 -3.46 14.44 10.07
N LEU A 90 -3.03 13.28 9.58
CA LEU A 90 -2.06 13.20 8.48
C LEU A 90 -2.71 13.59 7.15
N VAL A 91 -3.99 13.28 6.97
CA VAL A 91 -4.74 13.72 5.79
C VAL A 91 -4.83 15.25 5.77
N GLU A 92 -5.19 15.87 6.89
CA GLU A 92 -5.23 17.34 7.00
C GLU A 92 -3.85 17.98 6.78
N TYR A 93 -2.80 17.38 7.32
CA TYR A 93 -1.43 17.82 7.04
C TYR A 93 -1.07 17.71 5.55
N GLY A 94 -1.42 16.59 4.90
CA GLY A 94 -1.17 16.35 3.48
C GLY A 94 -1.89 17.35 2.57
N LYS A 95 -3.07 17.86 2.96
CA LYS A 95 -3.81 18.87 2.18
C LYS A 95 -3.03 20.17 1.99
N GLN A 96 -2.08 20.48 2.88
CA GLN A 96 -1.24 21.68 2.81
C GLN A 96 -0.23 21.67 1.65
N PHE A 97 -0.05 20.52 1.00
CA PHE A 97 0.91 20.32 -0.09
C PHE A 97 0.18 20.27 -1.44
N GLU A 98 0.82 20.79 -2.47
CA GLU A 98 0.29 20.75 -3.84
C GLU A 98 0.60 19.41 -4.50
N ASN A 99 1.81 18.90 -4.29
CA ASN A 99 2.32 17.67 -4.89
C ASN A 99 2.90 16.72 -3.84
N PHE A 100 3.02 15.45 -4.24
CA PHE A 100 3.58 14.36 -3.45
C PHE A 100 4.66 13.70 -4.29
N HIS A 101 5.76 13.35 -3.65
CA HIS A 101 6.91 12.76 -4.32
C HIS A 101 7.46 11.59 -3.51
N ASP A 102 7.98 10.59 -4.21
CA ASP A 102 8.72 9.49 -3.63
C ASP A 102 10.04 9.35 -4.39
N MET A 103 11.14 9.77 -3.75
CA MET A 103 12.45 9.73 -4.39
C MET A 103 12.93 8.31 -4.74
N PHE A 104 12.31 7.26 -4.20
CA PHE A 104 12.62 5.87 -4.52
C PHE A 104 11.67 5.26 -5.56
N GLN A 105 10.74 6.05 -6.11
CA GLN A 105 9.87 5.59 -7.18
C GLN A 105 10.70 5.21 -8.41
N SER A 106 10.69 3.91 -8.74
CA SER A 106 11.28 3.41 -9.99
C SER A 106 10.28 3.60 -11.13
N LYS A 107 10.77 3.89 -12.34
CA LYS A 107 9.96 3.96 -13.57
C LYS A 107 9.15 2.69 -13.85
N ASN A 108 9.60 1.54 -13.34
CA ASN A 108 8.95 0.24 -13.54
C ASN A 108 8.11 -0.20 -12.32
N ALA A 109 7.97 0.65 -11.30
CA ALA A 109 7.20 0.32 -10.12
C ALA A 109 5.70 0.29 -10.45
N LYS A 110 5.02 -0.79 -10.10
CA LYS A 110 3.56 -0.92 -10.25
C LYS A 110 2.77 -0.15 -9.19
N VAL A 111 3.41 0.20 -8.08
CA VAL A 111 2.81 0.89 -6.93
C VAL A 111 3.75 2.00 -6.48
N CYS A 112 3.19 3.11 -6.03
CA CYS A 112 3.91 4.25 -5.48
C CYS A 112 3.12 4.82 -4.30
N GLN A 113 3.78 5.03 -3.16
CA GLN A 113 3.12 5.60 -1.98
C GLN A 113 2.70 7.05 -2.22
N ALA A 114 3.52 7.85 -2.89
CA ALA A 114 3.17 9.24 -3.18
C ALA A 114 1.91 9.36 -4.05
N ASP A 115 1.75 8.47 -5.03
CA ASP A 115 0.58 8.48 -5.92
C ASP A 115 -0.71 8.15 -5.17
N VAL A 116 -0.74 7.09 -4.36
CA VAL A 116 -1.93 6.71 -3.60
C VAL A 116 -2.26 7.71 -2.48
N ILE A 117 -1.25 8.25 -1.79
CA ILE A 117 -1.46 9.27 -0.76
C ILE A 117 -2.03 10.53 -1.39
N ARG A 118 -1.49 10.97 -2.53
CA ARG A 118 -2.05 12.10 -3.30
C ARG A 118 -3.50 11.85 -3.67
N ASP A 119 -3.79 10.68 -4.24
CA ASP A 119 -5.14 10.35 -4.70
C ASP A 119 -6.12 10.32 -3.51
N TYR A 120 -5.74 9.73 -2.37
CA TYR A 120 -6.56 9.78 -1.16
C TYR A 120 -6.79 11.22 -0.69
N VAL A 121 -5.73 12.01 -0.56
CA VAL A 121 -5.81 13.38 -0.01
C VAL A 121 -6.58 14.33 -0.93
N LYS A 122 -6.41 14.20 -2.25
CA LYS A 122 -6.96 15.15 -3.23
C LYS A 122 -8.30 14.73 -3.82
N LYS A 123 -8.53 13.41 -3.98
CA LYS A 123 -9.75 12.86 -4.60
C LYS A 123 -10.64 12.15 -3.59
N GLY A 124 -10.13 11.88 -2.40
CA GLY A 124 -10.87 11.25 -1.32
C GLY A 124 -10.81 9.73 -1.35
N ARG A 125 -11.24 9.15 -0.23
CA ARG A 125 -11.31 7.70 0.00
C ARG A 125 -12.07 6.94 -1.09
N GLU A 126 -13.24 7.43 -1.48
CA GLU A 126 -14.13 6.73 -2.41
C GLU A 126 -13.51 6.57 -3.80
N TYR A 127 -12.66 7.51 -4.25
CA TYR A 127 -11.94 7.37 -5.51
C TYR A 127 -11.10 6.09 -5.57
N ILE A 128 -10.41 5.74 -4.47
CA ILE A 128 -9.58 4.54 -4.41
C ILE A 128 -10.45 3.28 -4.27
N LEU A 129 -11.48 3.34 -3.42
CA LEU A 129 -12.40 2.20 -3.24
C LEU A 129 -13.10 1.85 -4.55
N ASP A 130 -13.46 2.87 -5.33
CA ASP A 130 -14.15 2.69 -6.59
C ASP A 130 -13.30 2.00 -7.64
N ASN A 131 -12.00 2.31 -7.69
CA ASN A 131 -11.04 1.66 -8.58
C ASN A 131 -10.79 0.19 -8.24
N HIS A 132 -11.10 -0.25 -7.02
CA HIS A 132 -10.80 -1.60 -6.52
C HIS A 132 -12.03 -2.38 -6.04
N LYS A 133 -13.25 -1.99 -6.43
CA LYS A 133 -14.51 -2.64 -6.02
C LYS A 133 -14.49 -4.16 -6.20
N ASP A 134 -13.98 -4.63 -7.33
CA ASP A 134 -13.93 -6.06 -7.65
C ASP A 134 -13.05 -6.83 -6.67
N PHE A 135 -11.89 -6.28 -6.32
CA PHE A 135 -11.00 -6.91 -5.35
C PHE A 135 -11.58 -6.87 -3.94
N ILE A 136 -12.23 -5.76 -3.56
CA ILE A 136 -12.94 -5.64 -2.27
C ILE A 136 -14.05 -6.68 -2.16
N LYS A 137 -14.85 -6.85 -3.23
CA LYS A 137 -15.92 -7.84 -3.30
C LYS A 137 -15.37 -9.26 -3.14
N LEU A 138 -14.31 -9.58 -3.91
CA LEU A 138 -13.62 -10.87 -3.84
C LEU A 138 -13.12 -11.17 -2.42
N MET A 139 -12.49 -10.20 -1.76
CA MET A 139 -12.00 -10.34 -0.39
C MET A 139 -13.13 -10.58 0.63
N LYS A 140 -14.33 -10.03 0.42
CA LYS A 140 -15.50 -10.21 1.30
C LYS A 140 -16.15 -11.58 1.14
N GLU A 141 -16.34 -12.03 -0.09
CA GLU A 141 -16.91 -13.36 -0.38
C GLU A 141 -16.06 -14.48 0.21
N ASN A 142 -14.75 -14.22 0.30
CA ASN A 142 -13.76 -15.13 0.82
C ASN A 142 -13.64 -15.20 2.35
N LYS A 143 -14.42 -14.43 3.11
CA LYS A 143 -14.46 -14.50 4.59
C LYS A 143 -15.37 -15.61 5.16
N LYS A 144 -15.99 -16.40 4.29
CA LYS A 144 -16.77 -17.59 4.67
C LYS A 144 -15.86 -18.80 4.90
#